data_AF-A0A0R0BVS8-F1
#
_entry.id   AF-A0A0R0BVS8-F1
#
_cell.length_a   1.000
_cell.length_b   1.000
_cell.length_c   1.000
_cell.angle_alpha   90.00
_cell.angle_beta   90.00
_cell.angle_gamma   90.00
#
_symmetry.space_group_name_H-M   'P 1'
#
loop_
_entity.id
_entity.type
_entity.pdbx_description
1 polymer ?
#
loop_
_entity_poly.entity_id
_entity_poly.type
_entity_poly.pdbx_seq_one_letter_code
_entity_poly.pdbx_strand_id
1 'polypeptide(L)'
;MTPPRPKRFKIVADGQAEAPLRRYWWLLPLWLLSLLLVAWLAHSTSGGSAGTLQDRQALAKAQQQIEQLSRQQATAQASDRISRAALTDVQASLAEREEEIAGLRADVAFYERLVGSTSQRKGLNAHSVEFSQEAAGSWHYTVVLTQNLNRGAISQGQMRFSVEGVKDGKLTTVSWDELHQRQGVAGQAYSFRYFQQLDGSVMLPADFTPQRVRVSLSGSGGNTVQTFDWKLASGARGG
;
A
#
# COMPACT_ATOMS: atom_id res chain seq x y z
N MET A 1 -8.31 -61.70 138.63
CA MET A 1 -9.43 -60.95 139.21
C MET A 1 -9.56 -59.63 138.46
N THR A 2 -10.74 -59.44 137.82
CA THR A 2 -11.44 -58.17 137.56
C THR A 2 -10.78 -57.10 136.64
N PRO A 3 -11.58 -56.24 135.97
CA PRO A 3 -11.54 -56.03 134.52
C PRO A 3 -11.36 -54.52 134.17
N PRO A 4 -12.15 -53.83 133.33
CA PRO A 4 -11.75 -53.37 131.99
C PRO A 4 -11.87 -51.84 131.73
N ARG A 5 -11.50 -51.41 130.50
CA ARG A 5 -12.06 -50.25 129.72
C ARG A 5 -11.81 -48.82 130.28
N PRO A 6 -12.12 -47.72 129.54
CA PRO A 6 -12.39 -47.51 128.10
C PRO A 6 -11.66 -46.29 127.47
N LYS A 7 -11.85 -46.16 126.15
CA LYS A 7 -11.58 -44.99 125.29
C LYS A 7 -12.14 -43.67 125.84
N ARG A 8 -11.47 -42.54 125.55
CA ARG A 8 -12.14 -41.25 125.30
C ARG A 8 -11.30 -40.32 124.42
N PHE A 9 -11.93 -39.90 123.32
CA PHE A 9 -11.43 -38.93 122.35
C PHE A 9 -11.49 -37.50 122.91
N LYS A 10 -10.63 -36.63 122.41
CA LYS A 10 -10.93 -35.20 122.31
C LYS A 10 -10.26 -34.60 121.07
N ILE A 11 -11.10 -34.14 120.15
CA ILE A 11 -10.74 -33.33 118.98
C ILE A 11 -10.23 -31.99 119.54
N VAL A 12 -9.02 -31.62 119.15
CA VAL A 12 -8.44 -30.30 119.40
C VAL A 12 -8.11 -29.73 118.02
N ALA A 13 -8.89 -28.73 117.62
CA ALA A 13 -8.48 -27.81 116.57
C ALA A 13 -7.40 -26.92 117.19
N ASP A 14 -6.17 -27.01 116.69
CA ASP A 14 -5.15 -26.03 117.00
C ASP A 14 -4.08 -25.97 115.92
N GLY A 15 -3.56 -24.76 115.74
CA GLY A 15 -2.30 -24.55 115.06
C GLY A 15 -2.41 -24.32 113.57
N GLN A 16 -2.68 -23.06 113.21
CA GLN A 16 -2.04 -22.42 112.08
C GLN A 16 -0.54 -22.75 112.11
N ALA A 17 -0.12 -23.74 111.34
CA ALA A 17 1.29 -24.00 111.10
C ALA A 17 1.73 -23.06 109.98
N GLU A 18 2.38 -21.96 110.36
CA GLU A 18 3.19 -21.17 109.45
C GLU A 18 4.20 -22.10 108.77
N ALA A 19 3.92 -22.44 107.51
CA ALA A 19 4.86 -23.15 106.68
C ALA A 19 6.09 -22.24 106.45
N PRO A 20 7.32 -22.74 106.59
CA PRO A 20 8.52 -21.92 106.50
C PRO A 20 8.79 -21.53 105.04
N LEU A 21 8.17 -20.42 104.58
CA LEU A 21 8.36 -19.88 103.23
C LEU A 21 9.83 -19.56 102.89
N ARG A 22 10.72 -19.52 103.89
CA ARG A 22 12.16 -19.24 103.74
C ARG A 22 12.95 -20.38 103.07
N ARG A 23 12.43 -21.62 103.04
CA ARG A 23 13.15 -22.76 102.41
C ARG A 23 12.95 -22.88 100.89
N TYR A 24 11.96 -22.17 100.34
CA TYR A 24 11.67 -22.15 98.89
C TYR A 24 12.23 -20.90 98.18
N TRP A 25 12.97 -20.03 98.88
CA TRP A 25 13.57 -18.83 98.27
C TRP A 25 14.56 -19.14 97.14
N TRP A 26 15.16 -20.33 97.12
CA TRP A 26 16.04 -20.77 96.02
C TRP A 26 15.28 -21.21 94.76
N LEU A 27 13.95 -21.38 94.83
CA LEU A 27 13.12 -21.75 93.68
C LEU A 27 12.56 -20.52 92.95
N LEU A 28 12.54 -19.34 93.57
CA LEU A 28 12.22 -18.07 92.92
C LEU A 28 13.16 -17.73 91.74
N PRO A 29 14.51 -17.82 91.86
CA PRO A 29 15.38 -17.56 90.72
C PRO A 29 15.22 -18.60 89.63
N LEU A 30 14.98 -19.88 89.99
CA LEU A 30 14.73 -20.95 89.02
C LEU A 30 13.44 -20.70 88.23
N TRP A 31 12.38 -20.26 88.92
CA TRP A 31 11.11 -19.93 88.30
C TRP A 31 11.22 -18.70 87.39
N LEU A 32 11.89 -17.64 87.84
CA LEU A 32 12.18 -16.45 87.01
C LEU A 32 13.04 -16.79 85.79
N LEU A 33 14.02 -17.69 85.93
CA LEU A 33 14.87 -18.15 84.84
C LEU A 33 14.08 -18.99 83.83
N SER A 34 13.14 -19.82 84.29
CA SER A 34 12.22 -20.53 83.41
C SER A 34 11.30 -19.58 82.64
N LEU A 35 10.79 -18.52 83.29
CA LEU A 35 9.98 -17.50 82.63
C LEU A 35 10.78 -16.68 81.61
N LEU A 36 12.02 -16.33 81.94
CA LEU A 36 12.94 -15.66 81.01
C LEU A 36 13.25 -16.55 79.81
N LEU A 37 13.46 -17.85 80.03
CA LEU A 37 13.74 -18.80 78.96
C LEU A 37 12.51 -19.02 78.06
N VAL A 38 11.30 -19.10 78.63
CA VAL A 38 10.05 -19.16 77.87
C VAL A 38 9.79 -17.85 77.11
N ALA A 39 10.03 -16.69 77.72
CA ALA A 39 9.90 -15.40 77.06
C ALA A 39 10.92 -15.22 75.92
N TRP A 40 12.16 -15.67 76.12
CA TRP A 40 13.21 -15.65 75.11
C TRP A 40 12.92 -16.62 73.96
N LEU A 41 12.48 -17.84 74.26
CA LEU A 41 12.02 -18.78 73.22
C LEU A 41 10.83 -18.20 72.46
N ALA A 42 9.81 -17.69 73.15
CA ALA A 42 8.63 -17.09 72.52
C ALA A 42 9.02 -15.91 71.62
N HIS A 43 9.94 -15.05 72.06
CA HIS A 43 10.44 -13.94 71.25
C HIS A 43 11.25 -14.43 70.03
N SER A 44 12.10 -15.45 70.20
CA SER A 44 12.88 -16.03 69.10
C SER A 44 12.03 -16.78 68.08
N THR A 45 10.95 -17.45 68.51
CA THR A 45 9.96 -18.09 67.63
C THR A 45 8.96 -17.08 67.06
N SER A 46 8.85 -15.89 67.65
CA SER A 46 8.07 -14.76 67.12
C SER A 46 8.77 -14.02 65.97
N GLY A 47 9.81 -14.60 65.38
CA GLY A 47 10.37 -14.19 64.09
C GLY A 47 9.45 -14.48 62.89
N GLY A 48 8.13 -14.35 63.07
CA GLY A 48 7.11 -14.83 62.14
C GLY A 48 6.03 -13.79 61.88
N SER A 49 6.38 -12.65 61.29
CA SER A 49 5.42 -11.78 60.57
C SER A 49 6.05 -10.60 59.82
N ALA A 50 7.34 -10.29 60.00
CA ALA A 50 8.00 -9.20 59.26
C ALA A 50 8.22 -9.49 57.76
N GLY A 51 8.30 -10.77 57.34
CA GLY A 51 8.44 -11.17 55.93
C GLY A 51 7.14 -11.12 55.12
N THR A 52 5.97 -11.11 55.77
CA THR A 52 4.68 -11.29 55.06
C THR A 52 4.31 -10.13 54.15
N LEU A 53 4.70 -8.90 54.47
CA LEU A 53 4.39 -7.72 53.66
C LEU A 53 5.36 -7.58 52.48
N GLN A 54 6.66 -7.81 52.69
CA GLN A 54 7.65 -7.80 51.61
C GLN A 54 7.45 -8.95 50.63
N ASP A 55 7.14 -10.15 51.10
CA ASP A 55 6.86 -11.30 50.24
C ASP A 55 5.56 -11.08 49.45
N ARG A 56 4.51 -10.54 50.06
CA ARG A 56 3.27 -10.18 49.34
C ARG A 56 3.51 -9.09 48.30
N GLN A 57 4.33 -8.08 48.59
CA GLN A 57 4.70 -7.05 47.62
C GLN A 57 5.55 -7.61 46.47
N ALA A 58 6.48 -8.51 46.74
CA ALA A 58 7.28 -9.18 45.73
C ALA A 58 6.42 -10.07 44.82
N LEU A 59 5.49 -10.83 45.39
CA LEU A 59 4.53 -11.64 44.64
C LEU A 59 3.61 -10.77 43.78
N ALA A 60 3.09 -9.65 44.32
CA ALA A 60 2.27 -8.72 43.56
C ALA A 60 3.03 -8.10 42.37
N LYS A 61 4.30 -7.70 42.58
CA LYS A 61 5.17 -7.20 41.51
C LYS A 61 5.45 -8.27 40.44
N ALA A 62 5.73 -9.50 40.85
CA ALA A 62 5.94 -10.61 39.93
C ALA A 62 4.68 -10.93 39.10
N GLN A 63 3.50 -10.91 39.72
CA GLN A 63 2.22 -11.08 39.02
C GLN A 63 1.98 -9.95 38.00
N GLN A 64 2.24 -8.69 38.38
CA GLN A 64 2.14 -7.56 37.45
C GLN A 64 3.11 -7.69 36.27
N GLN A 65 4.33 -8.16 36.50
CA GLN A 65 5.30 -8.43 35.42
C GLN A 65 4.83 -9.54 34.49
N ILE A 66 4.28 -10.64 35.03
CA ILE A 66 3.72 -11.74 34.22
C ILE A 66 2.54 -11.24 33.39
N GLU A 67 1.65 -10.44 33.96
CA GLU A 67 0.54 -9.84 33.22
C GLU A 67 1.04 -8.89 32.12
N GLN A 68 2.07 -8.08 32.39
CA GLN A 68 2.65 -7.19 31.40
C GLN A 68 3.33 -7.97 30.26
N LEU A 69 4.12 -8.99 30.58
CA LEU A 69 4.79 -9.84 29.60
C LEU A 69 3.80 -10.65 28.76
N SER A 70 2.75 -11.20 29.37
CA SER A 70 1.71 -11.92 28.64
C SER A 70 0.93 -11.00 27.69
N ARG A 71 0.61 -9.77 28.11
CA ARG A 71 0.02 -8.75 27.22
C ARG A 71 0.96 -8.40 26.07
N GLN A 72 2.25 -8.19 26.33
CA GLN A 72 3.24 -7.90 25.29
C GLN A 72 3.36 -9.07 24.29
N GLN A 73 3.39 -10.30 24.79
CA GLN A 73 3.43 -11.50 23.95
C GLN A 73 2.16 -11.62 23.10
N ALA A 74 0.98 -11.39 23.67
CA ALA A 74 -0.27 -11.42 22.93
C ALA A 74 -0.29 -10.36 21.81
N THR A 75 0.17 -9.14 22.10
CA THR A 75 0.29 -8.07 21.10
C THR A 75 1.30 -8.43 20.00
N ALA A 76 2.46 -8.97 20.36
CA ALA A 76 3.47 -9.40 19.39
C ALA A 76 2.97 -10.53 18.48
N GLN A 77 2.26 -11.52 19.04
CA GLN A 77 1.65 -12.61 18.27
C GLN A 77 0.55 -12.10 17.35
N ALA A 78 -0.28 -11.16 17.81
CA ALA A 78 -1.28 -10.52 16.96
C ALA A 78 -0.62 -9.75 15.81
N SER A 79 0.43 -8.98 16.10
CA SER A 79 1.22 -8.25 15.10
C SER A 79 1.82 -9.18 14.05
N ASP A 80 2.46 -10.29 14.47
CA ASP A 80 3.04 -11.27 13.53
C ASP A 80 1.98 -11.89 12.62
N ARG A 81 0.81 -12.25 13.16
CA ARG A 81 -0.32 -12.77 12.36
C ARG A 81 -0.80 -11.74 11.33
N ILE A 82 -0.96 -10.48 11.74
CA ILE A 82 -1.36 -9.39 10.83
C ILE A 82 -0.29 -9.19 9.75
N SER A 83 0.99 -9.16 10.12
CA SER A 83 2.09 -9.01 9.17
C SER A 83 2.14 -10.15 8.14
N ARG A 84 1.92 -11.40 8.56
CA ARG A 84 1.85 -12.54 7.64
C ARG A 84 0.68 -12.44 6.69
N ALA A 85 -0.52 -12.10 7.20
CA ALA A 85 -1.71 -11.92 6.37
C ALA A 85 -1.51 -10.80 5.34
N ALA A 86 -0.97 -9.66 5.77
CA ALA A 86 -0.66 -8.54 4.88
C ALA A 86 0.40 -8.92 3.82
N LEU A 87 1.42 -9.70 4.19
CA LEU A 87 2.43 -10.16 3.24
C LEU A 87 1.82 -11.09 2.18
N THR A 88 0.94 -12.01 2.58
CA THR A 88 0.23 -12.88 1.64
C THR A 88 -0.68 -12.09 0.70
N ASP A 89 -1.39 -11.08 1.21
CA ASP A 89 -2.25 -10.20 0.41
C ASP A 89 -1.45 -9.39 -0.61
N VAL A 90 -0.31 -8.82 -0.19
CA VAL A 90 0.61 -8.12 -1.10
C VAL A 90 1.16 -9.05 -2.19
N GLN A 91 1.55 -10.28 -1.84
CA GLN A 91 2.02 -11.27 -2.81
C GLN A 91 0.93 -11.66 -3.82
N ALA A 92 -0.31 -11.84 -3.35
CA ALA A 92 -1.45 -12.15 -4.21
C ALA A 92 -1.74 -10.99 -5.18
N SER A 93 -1.75 -9.75 -4.69
CA SER A 93 -1.95 -8.57 -5.54
C SER A 93 -0.83 -8.40 -6.57
N LEU A 94 0.43 -8.66 -6.19
CA LEU A 94 1.55 -8.63 -7.14
C LEU A 94 1.37 -9.68 -8.25
N ALA A 95 0.99 -10.90 -7.90
CA ALA A 95 0.75 -11.96 -8.87
C ALA A 95 -0.40 -11.60 -9.85
N GLU A 96 -1.50 -11.07 -9.34
CA GLU A 96 -2.63 -10.61 -10.16
C GLU A 96 -2.21 -9.50 -11.14
N ARG A 97 -1.41 -8.54 -10.66
CA ARG A 97 -0.88 -7.45 -11.51
C ARG A 97 0.11 -7.96 -12.55
N GLU A 98 0.95 -8.92 -12.21
CA GLU A 98 1.88 -9.53 -13.16
C GLU A 98 1.12 -10.29 -14.26
N GLU A 99 0.04 -10.99 -13.92
CA GLU A 99 -0.84 -11.64 -14.87
C GLU A 99 -1.56 -10.63 -15.77
N GLU A 100 -2.10 -9.55 -15.21
CA GLU A 100 -2.70 -8.44 -15.97
C GLU A 100 -1.69 -7.81 -16.94
N ILE A 101 -0.47 -7.52 -16.49
CA ILE A 101 0.61 -6.99 -17.34
C ILE A 101 0.99 -7.98 -18.44
N ALA A 102 1.06 -9.28 -18.13
CA ALA A 102 1.36 -10.31 -19.12
C ALA A 102 0.25 -10.40 -20.18
N GLY A 103 -1.02 -10.35 -19.76
CA GLY A 103 -2.18 -10.29 -20.65
C GLY A 103 -2.15 -9.06 -21.56
N LEU A 104 -1.98 -7.86 -20.99
CA LEU A 104 -1.89 -6.62 -21.76
C LEU A 104 -0.73 -6.63 -22.76
N ARG A 105 0.44 -7.17 -22.37
CA ARG A 105 1.59 -7.31 -23.28
C ARG A 105 1.29 -8.29 -24.41
N ALA A 106 0.61 -9.39 -24.13
CA ALA A 106 0.19 -10.36 -25.14
C ALA A 106 -0.80 -9.72 -26.13
N ASP A 107 -1.78 -8.96 -25.62
CA ASP A 107 -2.76 -8.24 -26.43
C ASP A 107 -2.09 -7.20 -27.34
N VAL A 108 -1.18 -6.38 -26.78
CA VAL A 108 -0.41 -5.41 -27.58
C VAL A 108 0.41 -6.13 -28.65
N ALA A 109 1.11 -7.21 -28.31
CA ALA A 109 1.88 -7.97 -29.29
C ALA A 109 0.99 -8.60 -30.38
N PHE A 110 -0.23 -9.01 -30.03
CA PHE A 110 -1.23 -9.48 -30.97
C PHE A 110 -1.71 -8.35 -31.89
N TYR A 111 -2.06 -7.19 -31.34
CA TYR A 111 -2.46 -6.00 -32.12
C TYR A 111 -1.32 -5.50 -33.01
N GLU A 112 -0.08 -5.51 -32.54
CA GLU A 112 1.10 -5.19 -33.36
C GLU A 112 1.29 -6.21 -34.48
N ARG A 113 1.00 -7.49 -34.27
CA ARG A 113 1.07 -8.48 -35.35
C ARG A 113 -0.05 -8.32 -36.38
N LEU A 114 -1.25 -7.93 -35.93
CA LEU A 114 -2.43 -7.76 -36.79
C LEU A 114 -2.40 -6.43 -37.57
N VAL A 115 -1.97 -5.34 -36.93
CA VAL A 115 -2.00 -3.97 -37.48
C VAL A 115 -0.60 -3.50 -37.92
N GLY A 116 0.46 -4.02 -37.31
CA GLY A 116 1.84 -3.57 -37.50
C GLY A 116 2.57 -4.13 -38.73
N SER A 117 1.95 -4.97 -39.56
CA SER A 117 2.53 -5.33 -40.87
C SER A 117 2.59 -4.13 -41.84
N THR A 118 2.02 -2.97 -41.48
CA THR A 118 2.14 -1.71 -42.26
C THR A 118 2.83 -0.54 -41.54
N SER A 119 3.18 -0.65 -40.25
CA SER A 119 3.72 0.48 -39.47
C SER A 119 5.13 0.19 -38.96
N GLN A 120 6.08 0.39 -39.86
CA GLN A 120 7.50 0.29 -39.56
C GLN A 120 7.89 1.28 -38.47
N ARG A 121 8.61 0.80 -37.44
CA ARG A 121 9.22 1.51 -36.30
C ARG A 121 9.90 2.84 -36.69
N LYS A 122 9.13 3.89 -36.92
CA LYS A 122 9.64 5.24 -37.23
C LYS A 122 9.18 6.18 -36.12
N GLY A 123 10.13 6.97 -35.63
CA GLY A 123 9.92 7.89 -34.50
C GLY A 123 8.99 9.05 -34.83
N LEU A 124 8.60 9.24 -36.09
CA LEU A 124 7.77 10.33 -36.59
C LEU A 124 6.42 9.78 -37.06
N ASN A 125 5.31 10.34 -36.57
CA ASN A 125 3.96 9.92 -36.92
C ASN A 125 3.02 11.12 -37.13
N ALA A 126 2.08 10.99 -38.05
CA ALA A 126 0.84 11.74 -38.03
C ALA A 126 -0.12 11.06 -37.03
N HIS A 127 -0.71 11.84 -36.14
CA HIS A 127 -1.62 11.38 -35.10
C HIS A 127 -3.07 11.49 -35.56
N SER A 128 -3.45 12.64 -36.10
CA SER A 128 -4.79 12.90 -36.62
C SER A 128 -4.73 13.76 -37.87
N VAL A 129 -5.78 13.62 -38.68
CA VAL A 129 -6.06 14.41 -39.88
C VAL A 129 -7.56 14.69 -39.86
N GLU A 130 -7.92 15.97 -39.85
CA GLU A 130 -9.31 16.42 -39.81
C GLU A 130 -9.54 17.49 -40.87
N PHE A 131 -10.76 17.53 -41.40
CA PHE A 131 -11.16 18.50 -42.43
C PHE A 131 -12.42 19.25 -42.02
N SER A 132 -12.48 20.55 -42.31
CA SER A 132 -13.70 21.35 -42.20
C SER A 132 -13.97 22.07 -43.51
N GLN A 133 -15.24 22.26 -43.83
CA GLN A 133 -15.63 23.04 -45.00
C GLN A 133 -15.39 24.52 -44.75
N GLU A 134 -14.79 25.19 -45.71
CA GLU A 134 -14.54 26.62 -45.72
C GLU A 134 -15.38 27.29 -46.84
N ALA A 135 -15.44 28.62 -46.84
CA ALA A 135 -16.15 29.37 -47.86
C ALA A 135 -15.62 29.06 -49.28
N ALA A 136 -16.49 29.21 -50.28
CA ALA A 136 -16.13 28.98 -51.69
C ALA A 136 -15.68 27.54 -52.04
N GLY A 137 -16.05 26.55 -51.23
CA GLY A 137 -15.81 25.13 -51.53
C GLY A 137 -14.38 24.65 -51.27
N SER A 138 -13.56 25.44 -50.57
CA SER A 138 -12.31 24.96 -50.01
C SER A 138 -12.56 24.12 -48.74
N TRP A 139 -11.54 23.34 -48.39
CA TRP A 139 -11.49 22.52 -47.20
C TRP A 139 -10.28 22.95 -46.38
N HIS A 140 -10.53 23.37 -45.15
CA HIS A 140 -9.47 23.56 -44.18
C HIS A 140 -9.07 22.20 -43.63
N TYR A 141 -7.78 21.91 -43.59
CA TYR A 141 -7.24 20.70 -42.99
C TYR A 141 -6.45 21.04 -41.74
N THR A 142 -6.53 20.15 -40.76
CA THR A 142 -5.71 20.16 -39.55
C THR A 142 -5.04 18.80 -39.41
N VAL A 143 -3.72 18.78 -39.36
CA VAL A 143 -2.90 17.57 -39.19
C VAL A 143 -2.03 17.72 -37.96
N VAL A 144 -2.17 16.79 -37.00
CA VAL A 144 -1.33 16.78 -35.81
C VAL A 144 -0.19 15.78 -36.02
N LEU A 145 1.05 16.27 -36.00
CA LEU A 145 2.25 15.44 -36.05
C LEU A 145 2.80 15.21 -34.65
N THR A 146 3.27 14.00 -34.37
CA THR A 146 3.85 13.61 -33.09
C THR A 146 5.14 12.81 -33.28
N GLN A 147 6.01 12.88 -32.29
CA GLN A 147 7.26 12.11 -32.26
C GLN A 147 7.28 11.17 -31.05
N ASN A 148 7.63 9.90 -31.27
CA ASN A 148 7.84 8.95 -30.18
C ASN A 148 9.11 9.34 -29.39
N LEU A 149 8.98 9.38 -28.06
CA LEU A 149 9.90 10.01 -27.09
C LEU A 149 11.35 9.50 -27.12
N ASN A 150 11.65 8.40 -27.81
CA ASN A 150 12.93 7.71 -27.74
C ASN A 150 14.15 8.49 -28.27
N ARG A 151 14.02 9.70 -28.84
CA ARG A 151 15.17 10.40 -29.44
C ARG A 151 15.39 11.87 -29.05
N GLY A 152 14.45 12.58 -28.44
CA GLY A 152 14.60 13.98 -27.98
C GLY A 152 15.07 15.03 -29.03
N ALA A 153 15.38 14.61 -30.26
CA ALA A 153 15.89 15.41 -31.35
C ALA A 153 14.74 16.06 -32.12
N ILE A 154 15.01 17.22 -32.72
CA ILE A 154 14.05 17.95 -33.55
C ILE A 154 13.78 17.13 -34.83
N SER A 155 12.52 16.82 -35.07
CA SER A 155 12.03 16.30 -36.35
C SER A 155 11.74 17.48 -37.28
N GLN A 156 12.40 17.51 -38.43
CA GLN A 156 12.19 18.53 -39.45
C GLN A 156 12.03 17.91 -40.83
N GLY A 157 11.18 18.51 -41.67
CA GLY A 157 10.88 17.99 -42.98
C GLY A 157 9.70 18.66 -43.65
N GLN A 158 9.08 17.92 -44.56
CA GLN A 158 7.96 18.33 -45.40
C GLN A 158 6.85 17.30 -45.30
N MET A 159 5.62 17.78 -45.13
CA MET A 159 4.39 16.99 -45.17
C MET A 159 3.69 17.23 -46.51
N ARG A 160 3.19 16.14 -47.11
CA ARG A 160 2.21 16.17 -48.20
C ARG A 160 1.15 15.13 -47.93
N PHE A 161 -0.04 15.31 -48.47
CA PHE A 161 -1.03 14.24 -48.48
C PHE A 161 -1.73 14.11 -49.83
N SER A 162 -2.34 12.95 -50.04
CA SER A 162 -3.26 12.69 -51.13
C SER A 162 -4.59 12.18 -50.57
N VAL A 163 -5.69 12.52 -51.22
CA VAL A 163 -7.03 12.08 -50.80
C VAL A 163 -7.54 11.01 -51.76
N GLU A 164 -7.88 9.85 -51.22
CA GLU A 164 -8.52 8.77 -51.96
C GLU A 164 -10.03 8.86 -51.78
N GLY A 165 -10.75 8.65 -52.87
CA GLY A 165 -12.20 8.75 -52.87
C GLY A 165 -12.80 8.22 -54.16
N VAL A 166 -14.06 8.59 -54.39
CA VAL A 166 -14.80 8.20 -55.59
C VAL A 166 -15.14 9.45 -56.40
N LYS A 167 -14.89 9.40 -57.70
CA LYS A 167 -15.33 10.40 -58.68
C LYS A 167 -15.99 9.68 -59.84
N ASP A 168 -17.19 10.11 -60.24
CA ASP A 168 -17.92 9.49 -61.35
C ASP A 168 -18.06 7.95 -61.22
N GLY A 169 -18.23 7.47 -59.98
CA GLY A 169 -18.34 6.03 -59.67
C GLY A 169 -17.02 5.24 -59.72
N LYS A 170 -15.87 5.90 -59.93
CA LYS A 170 -14.54 5.26 -59.98
C LYS A 170 -13.66 5.70 -58.82
N LEU A 171 -12.92 4.75 -58.25
CA LEU A 171 -11.88 5.05 -57.26
C LEU A 171 -10.81 5.94 -57.89
N THR A 172 -10.61 7.11 -57.29
CA THR A 172 -9.69 8.15 -57.76
C THR A 172 -8.88 8.66 -56.58
N THR A 173 -7.60 8.98 -56.81
CA THR A 173 -6.74 9.61 -55.82
C THR A 173 -6.40 11.02 -56.30
N VAL A 174 -6.68 12.01 -55.46
CA VAL A 174 -6.34 13.42 -55.70
C VAL A 174 -5.00 13.71 -55.03
N SER A 175 -4.02 14.14 -55.81
CA SER A 175 -2.66 14.40 -55.32
C SER A 175 -2.53 15.76 -54.62
N TRP A 176 -1.44 15.97 -53.87
CA TRP A 176 -1.12 17.24 -53.21
C TRP A 176 -1.16 18.45 -54.16
N ASP A 177 -0.63 18.27 -55.37
CA ASP A 177 -0.59 19.31 -56.40
C ASP A 177 -2.00 19.64 -56.93
N GLU A 178 -2.81 18.61 -57.20
CA GLU A 178 -4.21 18.77 -57.62
C GLU A 178 -5.07 19.45 -56.55
N LEU A 179 -4.85 19.10 -55.28
CA LEU A 179 -5.49 19.73 -54.13
C LEU A 179 -5.20 21.23 -54.01
N HIS A 180 -4.03 21.66 -54.48
CA HIS A 180 -3.62 23.07 -54.55
C HIS A 180 -3.86 23.71 -55.92
N GLN A 181 -4.40 22.96 -56.88
CA GLN A 181 -4.62 23.38 -58.27
C GLN A 181 -3.37 23.95 -58.95
N ARG A 182 -2.19 23.45 -58.59
CA ARG A 182 -0.89 23.92 -59.09
C ARG A 182 0.07 22.74 -59.20
N GLN A 183 1.00 22.79 -60.15
CA GLN A 183 2.04 21.76 -60.26
C GLN A 183 3.30 22.13 -59.47
N GLY A 184 3.95 21.13 -58.91
CA GLY A 184 5.23 21.29 -58.20
C GLY A 184 5.09 21.99 -56.86
N VAL A 185 3.97 21.80 -56.16
CA VAL A 185 3.73 22.49 -54.89
C VAL A 185 4.67 21.91 -53.83
N ALA A 186 5.38 22.81 -53.15
CA ALA A 186 6.21 22.43 -52.02
C ALA A 186 5.32 21.76 -50.95
N GLY A 187 5.89 20.80 -50.22
CA GLY A 187 5.21 20.28 -49.05
C GLY A 187 5.04 21.37 -48.00
N GLN A 188 4.21 21.09 -47.01
CA GLN A 188 4.14 21.94 -45.83
C GLN A 188 5.29 21.61 -44.89
N ALA A 189 6.12 22.62 -44.60
CA ALA A 189 7.27 22.44 -43.72
C ALA A 189 6.81 22.16 -42.28
N TYR A 190 7.52 21.26 -41.60
CA TYR A 190 7.37 21.03 -40.16
C TYR A 190 8.73 21.05 -39.48
N SER A 191 8.75 21.48 -38.22
CA SER A 191 9.92 21.44 -37.35
C SER A 191 9.46 21.44 -35.90
N PHE A 192 9.59 20.30 -35.23
CA PHE A 192 9.09 20.14 -33.86
C PHE A 192 9.88 19.11 -33.08
N ARG A 193 9.83 19.23 -31.74
CA ARG A 193 10.47 18.29 -30.82
C ARG A 193 9.50 17.24 -30.26
N TYR A 194 8.23 17.62 -30.05
CA TYR A 194 7.23 16.77 -29.42
C TYR A 194 6.02 16.58 -30.33
N PHE A 195 5.36 17.68 -30.65
CA PHE A 195 4.22 17.72 -31.57
C PHE A 195 4.17 19.07 -32.30
N GLN A 196 3.48 19.08 -33.43
CA GLN A 196 3.13 20.30 -34.16
C GLN A 196 1.81 20.07 -34.89
N GLN A 197 0.93 21.06 -34.81
CA GLN A 197 -0.26 21.13 -35.66
C GLN A 197 0.11 21.86 -36.95
N LEU A 198 -0.27 21.26 -38.07
CA LEU A 198 -0.14 21.81 -39.41
C LEU A 198 -1.52 22.03 -39.97
N ASP A 199 -1.79 23.27 -40.38
CA ASP A 199 -3.08 23.66 -40.93
C ASP A 199 -2.90 24.31 -42.30
N GLY A 200 -3.95 24.26 -43.11
CA GLY A 200 -3.99 24.94 -44.41
C GLY A 200 -5.31 24.69 -45.13
N SER A 201 -5.42 25.20 -46.35
CA SER A 201 -6.62 25.04 -47.17
C SER A 201 -6.30 24.35 -48.49
N VAL A 202 -7.16 23.42 -48.89
CA VAL A 202 -7.11 22.69 -50.16
C VAL A 202 -8.47 22.70 -50.84
N MET A 203 -8.49 22.40 -52.13
CA MET A 203 -9.73 22.25 -52.89
C MET A 203 -9.83 20.82 -53.42
N LEU A 204 -11.00 20.22 -53.25
CA LEU A 204 -11.31 18.93 -53.87
C LEU A 204 -11.93 19.17 -55.26
N PRO A 205 -11.70 18.28 -56.24
CA PRO A 205 -12.41 18.33 -57.51
C PRO A 205 -13.92 18.26 -57.31
N ALA A 206 -14.68 18.88 -58.22
CA ALA A 206 -16.13 18.72 -58.25
C ALA A 206 -16.50 17.23 -58.37
N ASP A 207 -17.62 16.86 -57.74
CA ASP A 207 -18.18 15.50 -57.72
C ASP A 207 -17.24 14.42 -57.14
N PHE A 208 -16.25 14.82 -56.35
CA PHE A 208 -15.36 13.93 -55.62
C PHE A 208 -15.87 13.69 -54.19
N THR A 209 -16.10 12.44 -53.85
CA THR A 209 -16.45 12.02 -52.48
C THR A 209 -15.22 11.44 -51.79
N PRO A 210 -14.60 12.15 -50.83
CA PRO A 210 -13.41 11.68 -50.15
C PRO A 210 -13.72 10.52 -49.19
N GLN A 211 -12.79 9.57 -49.07
CA GLN A 211 -12.93 8.39 -48.20
C GLN A 211 -11.74 8.20 -47.27
N ARG A 212 -10.52 8.35 -47.79
CA ARG A 212 -9.28 8.18 -47.01
C ARG A 212 -8.26 9.24 -47.36
N VAL A 213 -7.35 9.51 -46.44
CA VAL A 213 -6.23 10.43 -46.63
C VAL A 213 -4.92 9.72 -46.35
N ARG A 214 -4.02 9.79 -47.32
CA ARG A 214 -2.68 9.25 -47.22
C ARG A 214 -1.71 10.39 -46.96
N VAL A 215 -1.22 10.51 -45.73
CA VAL A 215 -0.22 11.49 -45.32
C VAL A 215 1.16 10.92 -45.52
N SER A 216 2.01 11.69 -46.19
CA SER A 216 3.42 11.41 -46.42
C SER A 216 4.27 12.45 -45.74
N LEU A 217 5.18 12.00 -44.88
CA LEU A 217 6.17 12.83 -44.21
C LEU A 217 7.55 12.47 -44.76
N SER A 218 8.33 13.48 -45.13
CA SER A 218 9.71 13.31 -45.59
C SER A 218 10.63 14.26 -44.85
N GLY A 219 11.72 13.75 -44.26
CA GLY A 219 12.61 14.59 -43.45
C GLY A 219 13.73 13.84 -42.73
N SER A 220 14.38 14.52 -41.80
CA SER A 220 15.52 13.97 -41.01
C SER A 220 15.14 12.75 -40.17
N GLY A 221 13.86 12.64 -39.78
CA GLY A 221 13.29 11.49 -39.06
C GLY A 221 12.99 10.28 -39.94
N GLY A 222 13.28 10.35 -41.24
CA GLY A 222 12.94 9.35 -42.26
C GLY A 222 11.62 9.63 -42.96
N ASN A 223 11.35 8.87 -44.02
CA ASN A 223 10.11 8.99 -44.79
C ASN A 223 9.05 8.05 -44.20
N THR A 224 7.87 8.55 -43.86
CA THR A 224 6.74 7.71 -43.41
C THR A 224 5.49 8.03 -44.21
N VAL A 225 4.66 7.02 -44.41
CA VAL A 225 3.37 7.16 -45.09
C VAL A 225 2.32 6.49 -44.20
N GLN A 226 1.31 7.24 -43.80
CA GLN A 226 0.21 6.77 -42.96
C GLN A 226 -1.12 7.09 -43.62
N THR A 227 -2.08 6.18 -43.48
CA THR A 227 -3.42 6.33 -44.05
C THR A 227 -4.44 6.49 -42.94
N PHE A 228 -5.34 7.45 -43.11
CA PHE A 228 -6.42 7.80 -42.19
C PHE A 228 -7.74 7.76 -42.94
N ASP A 229 -8.83 7.47 -42.23
CA ASP A 229 -10.17 7.68 -42.76
C ASP A 229 -10.44 9.19 -42.89
N TRP A 230 -11.26 9.58 -43.87
CA TRP A 230 -11.71 10.95 -44.00
C TRP A 230 -12.59 11.32 -42.80
N LYS A 231 -12.11 12.25 -41.98
CA LYS A 231 -12.80 12.74 -40.78
C LYS A 231 -13.11 14.22 -40.90
N LEU A 232 -14.36 14.57 -40.62
CA LEU A 232 -14.77 15.95 -40.47
C LEU A 232 -14.41 16.42 -39.05
N ALA A 233 -13.83 17.62 -38.94
CA ALA A 233 -13.65 18.26 -37.65
C ALA A 233 -15.02 18.39 -36.99
N SER A 234 -15.18 17.79 -35.82
CA SER A 234 -16.41 17.96 -35.03
C SER A 234 -16.47 19.42 -34.63
N GLY A 235 -17.32 20.19 -35.31
CA GLY A 235 -17.40 21.64 -35.12
C GLY A 235 -17.44 22.00 -33.63
N ALA A 236 -16.54 22.87 -33.22
CA ALA A 236 -16.62 23.59 -31.96
C ALA A 236 -17.92 24.40 -31.94
N ARG A 237 -19.03 23.76 -31.55
CA ARG A 237 -20.14 24.45 -30.92
C ARG A 237 -19.72 24.65 -29.47
N GLY A 238 -19.20 25.83 -29.16
CA GLY A 238 -18.88 26.22 -27.79
C GLY A 238 -18.59 27.70 -27.66
N GLY A 239 -19.60 28.45 -27.18
CA GLY A 239 -19.45 29.70 -26.43
C GLY A 239 -19.51 30.98 -27.24
#